data_AF-A0A5N5SU01-F1
#
_entry.id   AF-A0A5N5SU01-F1
#
_cell.length_a   1.000
_cell.length_b   1.000
_cell.length_c   1.000
_cell.angle_alpha   90.00
_cell.angle_beta   90.00
_cell.angle_gamma   90.00
#
_symmetry.space_group_name_H-M   'P 1'
#
loop_
_entity.id
_entity.type
_entity.pdbx_description
1 polymer ?
#
loop_
_entity_poly.entity_id
_entity_poly.type
_entity_poly.pdbx_seq_one_letter_code
_entity_poly.pdbx_strand_id
1 'polypeptide(L)'
;MKNLKVEKKKIDEVDRLAELERIRRQKEAEQKMVEEVAAKRLEELVNKRVEEELEKRKDEIEAEVLRRVEEAKRIMEQQMLEELQEKRRKQEEDQKKREEEERKQREQLELIMEENKRKMEEAQAKLAEQHLKIVEQQRKMDEQRQRLKKEQERRTKEEQKRILGKNNARPKISFSLT
;
A
#
# COMPACT_ATOMS: atom_id res chain seq x y z
N MET A 1 68.90 32.80 -89.97
CA MET A 1 69.40 33.67 -88.85
C MET A 1 68.33 34.55 -88.19
N LYS A 2 67.20 34.91 -88.84
CA LYS A 2 66.17 35.79 -88.24
C LYS A 2 65.37 35.13 -87.10
N ASN A 3 65.08 33.83 -87.18
CA ASN A 3 64.26 33.12 -86.17
C ASN A 3 64.95 33.00 -84.80
N LEU A 4 66.26 32.70 -84.76
CA LEU A 4 67.03 32.59 -83.50
C LEU A 4 67.06 33.89 -82.68
N LYS A 5 66.99 35.08 -83.31
CA LYS A 5 66.96 36.37 -82.60
C LYS A 5 65.58 36.66 -82.00
N VAL A 6 64.51 36.21 -82.65
CA VAL A 6 63.13 36.34 -82.13
C VAL A 6 62.91 35.37 -80.98
N GLU A 7 63.42 34.14 -81.09
CA GLU A 7 63.38 33.14 -80.03
C GLU A 7 64.14 33.59 -78.78
N LYS A 8 65.37 34.11 -78.92
CA LYS A 8 66.14 34.65 -77.79
C LYS A 8 65.45 35.82 -77.09
N LYS A 9 64.81 36.74 -77.84
CA LYS A 9 64.05 37.84 -77.24
C LYS A 9 62.79 37.37 -76.52
N LYS A 10 62.11 36.33 -77.03
CA LYS A 10 60.97 35.71 -76.36
C LYS A 10 61.39 34.99 -75.08
N ILE A 11 62.54 34.30 -75.08
CA ILE A 11 63.10 33.65 -73.89
C ILE A 11 63.44 34.71 -72.81
N ASP A 12 64.06 35.83 -73.20
CA ASP A 12 64.39 36.94 -72.29
C ASP A 12 63.15 37.66 -71.71
N GLU A 13 62.08 37.80 -72.51
CA GLU A 13 60.79 38.32 -72.06
C GLU A 13 60.08 37.35 -71.09
N VAL A 14 60.14 36.05 -71.37
CA VAL A 14 59.61 35.00 -70.48
C VAL A 14 60.39 34.97 -69.16
N ASP A 15 61.72 35.09 -69.19
CA ASP A 15 62.57 35.13 -67.99
C ASP A 15 62.27 36.37 -67.14
N ARG A 16 62.05 37.55 -67.77
CA ARG A 16 61.64 38.77 -67.06
C ARG A 16 60.26 38.66 -66.42
N LEU A 17 59.30 38.03 -67.11
CA LEU A 17 57.96 37.77 -66.59
C LEU A 17 58.00 36.76 -65.43
N ALA A 18 58.83 35.72 -65.53
CA ALA A 18 59.04 34.75 -64.46
C ALA A 18 59.64 35.38 -63.20
N GLU A 19 60.59 36.30 -63.35
CA GLU A 19 61.18 37.03 -62.22
C GLU A 19 60.17 37.97 -61.55
N LEU A 20 59.36 38.69 -62.33
CA LEU A 20 58.26 39.51 -61.80
C LEU A 20 57.21 38.66 -61.06
N GLU A 21 56.89 37.47 -61.57
CA GLU A 21 55.97 36.54 -60.90
C GLU A 21 56.56 36.01 -59.60
N ARG A 22 57.87 35.73 -59.57
CA ARG A 22 58.59 35.27 -58.36
C ARG A 22 58.57 36.35 -57.27
N ILE A 23 58.84 37.60 -57.64
CA ILE A 23 58.76 38.76 -56.75
C ILE A 23 57.32 38.95 -56.25
N ARG A 24 56.31 38.78 -57.11
CA ARG A 24 54.89 38.87 -56.69
C ARG A 24 54.55 37.80 -55.66
N ARG A 25 54.92 36.53 -55.91
CA ARG A 25 54.68 35.43 -54.96
C ARG A 25 55.41 35.64 -53.63
N GLN A 26 56.62 36.17 -53.66
CA GLN A 26 57.36 36.50 -52.44
C GLN A 26 56.66 37.59 -51.63
N LYS A 27 56.23 38.68 -52.29
CA LYS A 27 55.46 39.76 -51.64
C LYS A 27 54.13 39.26 -51.07
N GLU A 28 53.41 38.41 -51.80
CA GLU A 28 52.16 37.80 -51.31
C GLU A 28 52.40 36.90 -50.11
N ALA A 29 53.49 36.11 -50.10
CA ALA A 29 53.84 35.26 -48.96
C ALA A 29 54.26 36.09 -47.73
N GLU A 30 55.06 37.13 -47.92
CA GLU A 30 55.44 38.08 -46.86
C GLU A 30 54.20 38.81 -46.31
N GLN A 31 53.29 39.26 -47.18
CA GLN A 31 52.05 39.90 -46.77
C GLN A 31 51.16 38.95 -45.96
N LYS A 32 50.97 37.70 -46.41
CA LYS A 32 50.21 36.69 -45.66
C LYS A 32 50.81 36.40 -44.29
N MET A 33 52.14 36.32 -44.19
CA MET A 33 52.83 36.13 -42.91
C MET A 33 52.60 37.31 -41.96
N VAL A 34 52.64 38.55 -42.48
CA VAL A 34 52.35 39.75 -41.70
C VAL A 34 50.89 39.79 -41.26
N GLU A 35 49.95 39.45 -42.14
CA GLU A 35 48.52 39.37 -41.84
C GLU A 35 48.23 38.31 -40.76
N GLU A 36 48.85 37.13 -40.84
CA GLU A 36 48.70 36.07 -39.84
C GLU A 36 49.25 36.50 -38.47
N VAL A 37 50.42 37.12 -38.44
CA VAL A 37 51.02 37.64 -37.20
C VAL A 37 50.16 38.78 -36.62
N ALA A 38 49.61 39.65 -37.46
CA ALA A 38 48.70 40.72 -37.04
C ALA A 38 47.38 40.16 -36.50
N ALA A 39 46.80 39.14 -37.15
CA ALA A 39 45.59 38.47 -36.70
C ALA A 39 45.78 37.81 -35.33
N LYS A 40 46.89 37.08 -35.14
CA LYS A 40 47.25 36.49 -33.84
C LYS A 40 47.39 37.53 -32.73
N ARG A 41 48.07 38.64 -33.01
CA ARG A 41 48.21 39.75 -32.06
C ARG A 41 46.87 40.40 -31.72
N LEU A 42 45.99 40.56 -32.72
CA LEU A 42 44.65 41.09 -32.50
C LEU A 42 43.82 40.15 -31.61
N GLU A 43 43.86 38.84 -31.88
CA GLU A 43 43.19 37.82 -31.08
C GLU A 43 43.69 37.84 -29.62
N GLU A 44 45.00 37.87 -29.39
CA GLU A 44 45.57 37.99 -28.05
C GLU A 44 45.11 39.25 -27.32
N LEU A 45 45.08 40.41 -28.00
CA LEU A 45 44.62 41.66 -27.41
C LEU A 45 43.13 41.63 -27.09
N VAL A 46 42.31 41.03 -27.96
CA VAL A 46 40.87 40.86 -27.71
C VAL A 46 40.65 39.93 -26.53
N ASN A 47 41.33 38.78 -26.48
CA ASN A 47 41.21 37.82 -25.39
C ASN A 47 41.61 38.44 -24.05
N LYS A 48 42.73 39.16 -23.99
CA LYS A 48 43.15 39.88 -22.77
C LYS A 48 42.11 40.90 -22.32
N ARG A 49 41.57 41.69 -23.26
CA ARG A 49 40.55 42.68 -22.94
C ARG A 49 39.25 42.04 -22.45
N VAL A 50 38.85 40.92 -23.03
CA VAL A 50 37.67 40.16 -22.59
C VAL A 50 37.90 39.59 -21.18
N GLU A 51 39.06 39.00 -20.93
CA GLU A 51 39.43 38.45 -19.62
C GLU A 51 39.45 39.54 -18.54
N GLU A 52 40.06 40.70 -18.81
CA GLU A 52 40.05 41.83 -17.88
C GLU A 52 38.63 42.35 -17.58
N GLU A 53 37.77 42.44 -18.59
CA GLU A 53 36.37 42.87 -18.40
C GLU A 53 35.54 41.83 -17.64
N LEU A 54 35.81 40.54 -17.85
CA LEU A 54 35.18 39.45 -17.09
C LEU A 54 35.63 39.45 -15.64
N GLU A 55 36.93 39.62 -15.37
CA GLU A 55 37.45 39.64 -14.00
C GLU A 55 36.90 40.84 -13.20
N LYS A 56 36.73 42.01 -13.84
CA LYS A 56 36.10 43.18 -13.21
C LYS A 56 34.64 42.94 -12.80
N ARG A 57 33.92 42.09 -13.54
CA ARG A 57 32.50 41.78 -13.31
C ARG A 57 32.28 40.43 -12.63
N LYS A 58 33.36 39.73 -12.28
CA LYS A 58 33.31 38.38 -11.76
C LYS A 58 32.52 38.30 -10.46
N ASP A 59 32.80 39.20 -9.53
CA ASP A 59 32.10 39.23 -8.24
C ASP A 59 30.59 39.48 -8.41
N GLU A 60 30.20 40.36 -9.35
CA GLU A 60 28.79 40.63 -9.67
C GLU A 60 28.11 39.40 -10.30
N ILE A 61 28.80 38.73 -11.22
CA ILE A 61 28.32 37.50 -11.87
C ILE A 61 28.19 36.38 -10.84
N GLU A 62 29.21 36.17 -10.00
CA GLU A 62 29.20 35.18 -8.94
C GLU A 62 28.07 35.42 -7.95
N ALA A 63 27.86 36.67 -7.51
CA ALA A 63 26.76 37.03 -6.62
C ALA A 63 25.38 36.75 -7.24
N GLU A 64 25.18 37.10 -8.52
CA GLU A 64 23.93 36.82 -9.23
C GLU A 64 23.69 35.32 -9.41
N VAL A 65 24.74 34.55 -9.75
CA VAL A 65 24.67 33.09 -9.86
C VAL A 65 24.31 32.48 -8.50
N LEU A 66 24.98 32.89 -7.43
CA LEU A 66 24.68 32.43 -6.07
C LEU A 66 23.23 32.74 -5.69
N ARG A 67 22.75 33.95 -5.96
CA ARG A 67 21.36 34.33 -5.69
C ARG A 67 20.36 33.42 -6.41
N ARG A 68 20.58 33.17 -7.71
CA ARG A 68 19.69 32.28 -8.50
C ARG A 68 19.73 30.84 -8.01
N VAL A 69 20.90 30.35 -7.63
CA VAL A 69 21.04 28.98 -7.07
C VAL A 69 20.33 28.88 -5.73
N GLU A 70 20.46 29.87 -4.86
CA GLU A 70 19.78 29.88 -3.56
C GLU A 70 18.26 29.97 -3.71
N GLU A 71 17.77 30.80 -4.63
CA GLU A 71 16.35 30.90 -4.94
C GLU A 71 15.80 29.57 -5.49
N ALA A 72 16.50 28.95 -6.43
CA ALA A 72 16.13 27.65 -6.97
C ALA A 72 16.14 26.56 -5.88
N LYS A 73 17.14 26.55 -4.99
CA LYS A 73 17.19 25.64 -3.84
C LYS A 73 15.99 25.85 -2.91
N ARG A 74 15.67 27.10 -2.56
CA ARG A 74 14.53 27.42 -1.69
C ARG A 74 13.21 26.93 -2.29
N ILE A 75 12.99 27.15 -3.59
CA ILE A 75 11.78 26.68 -4.28
C ILE A 75 11.71 25.15 -4.23
N MET A 76 12.81 24.48 -4.55
CA MET A 76 12.89 23.01 -4.54
C MET A 76 12.67 22.43 -3.13
N GLU A 77 13.28 23.04 -2.11
CA GLU A 77 13.10 22.65 -0.70
C GLU A 77 11.66 22.82 -0.24
N GLN A 78 11.01 23.93 -0.62
CA GLN A 78 9.61 24.17 -0.30
C GLN A 78 8.69 23.14 -0.95
N GLN A 79 8.88 22.87 -2.24
CA GLN A 79 8.11 21.84 -2.97
C GLN A 79 8.31 20.46 -2.36
N MET A 80 9.55 20.07 -2.09
CA MET A 80 9.86 18.78 -1.46
C MET A 80 9.24 18.65 -0.06
N LEU A 81 9.24 19.72 0.74
CA LEU A 81 8.62 19.71 2.05
C LEU A 81 7.09 19.55 1.95
N GLU A 82 6.45 20.25 1.02
CA GLU A 82 5.02 20.17 0.76
C GLU A 82 4.61 18.75 0.32
N GLU A 83 5.34 18.16 -0.63
CA GLU A 83 5.11 16.78 -1.07
C GLU A 83 5.28 15.76 0.07
N LEU A 84 6.28 15.96 0.93
CA LEU A 84 6.48 15.11 2.11
C LEU A 84 5.36 15.24 3.12
N GLN A 85 4.83 16.45 3.34
CA GLN A 85 3.70 16.68 4.24
C GLN A 85 2.42 16.04 3.70
N GLU A 86 2.13 16.22 2.41
CA GLU A 86 0.97 15.61 1.77
C GLU A 86 1.04 14.08 1.84
N LYS A 87 2.22 13.50 1.56
CA LYS A 87 2.44 12.06 1.66
C LYS A 87 2.21 11.53 3.07
N ARG A 88 2.72 12.22 4.11
CA ARG A 88 2.47 11.84 5.51
C ARG A 88 0.99 11.91 5.84
N ARG A 89 0.32 13.01 5.48
CA ARG A 89 -1.11 13.19 5.72
C ARG A 89 -1.93 12.08 5.05
N LYS A 90 -1.63 11.74 3.81
CA LYS A 90 -2.28 10.65 3.09
C LYS A 90 -2.06 9.30 3.77
N GLN A 91 -0.84 9.02 4.23
CA GLN A 91 -0.54 7.79 4.98
C GLN A 91 -1.32 7.72 6.30
N GLU A 92 -1.41 8.82 7.03
CA GLU A 92 -2.21 8.90 8.27
C GLU A 92 -3.70 8.74 8.01
N GLU A 93 -4.24 9.37 6.96
CA GLU A 93 -5.65 9.22 6.56
C GLU A 93 -5.96 7.78 6.14
N ASP A 94 -5.10 7.16 5.34
CA ASP A 94 -5.23 5.75 4.94
C ASP A 94 -5.14 4.82 6.16
N GLN A 95 -4.23 5.08 7.10
CA GLN A 95 -4.11 4.30 8.33
C GLN A 95 -5.37 4.43 9.20
N LYS A 96 -5.86 5.66 9.42
CA LYS A 96 -7.09 5.91 10.19
C LYS A 96 -8.29 5.21 9.56
N LYS A 97 -8.38 5.24 8.22
CA LYS A 97 -9.46 4.56 7.50
C LYS A 97 -9.40 3.04 7.71
N ARG A 98 -8.21 2.44 7.62
CA ARG A 98 -8.03 1.00 7.89
C ARG A 98 -8.37 0.65 9.33
N GLU A 99 -7.91 1.45 10.30
CA GLU A 99 -8.23 1.25 11.72
C GLU A 99 -9.74 1.36 11.98
N GLU A 100 -10.44 2.29 11.34
CA GLU A 100 -11.90 2.42 11.46
C GLU A 100 -12.64 1.24 10.82
N GLU A 101 -12.19 0.77 9.65
CA GLU A 101 -12.73 -0.42 8.99
C GLU A 101 -12.53 -1.68 9.85
N GLU A 102 -11.34 -1.88 10.41
CA GLU A 102 -11.07 -2.97 11.35
C GLU A 102 -11.92 -2.87 12.61
N ARG A 103 -12.11 -1.66 13.16
CA ARG A 103 -12.97 -1.45 14.32
C ARG A 103 -14.42 -1.84 14.02
N LYS A 104 -14.96 -1.39 12.88
CA LYS A 104 -16.31 -1.78 12.44
C LYS A 104 -16.45 -3.28 12.23
N GLN A 105 -15.44 -3.94 11.65
CA GLN A 105 -15.44 -5.39 11.50
C GLN A 105 -15.44 -6.11 12.85
N ARG A 106 -14.65 -5.63 13.82
CA ARG A 106 -14.64 -6.19 15.18
C ARG A 106 -15.97 -6.01 15.88
N GLU A 107 -16.55 -4.81 15.82
CA GLU A 107 -17.89 -4.54 16.38
C GLU A 107 -18.96 -5.45 15.75
N GLN A 108 -18.93 -5.64 14.43
CA GLN A 108 -19.85 -6.57 13.74
C GLN A 108 -19.66 -8.02 14.17
N LEU A 109 -18.41 -8.48 14.29
CA LEU A 109 -18.10 -9.83 14.76
C LEU A 109 -18.57 -10.02 16.20
N GLU A 110 -18.38 -9.03 17.07
CA GLU A 110 -18.84 -9.08 18.46
C GLU A 110 -20.36 -9.21 18.54
N LEU A 111 -21.11 -8.41 17.76
CA LEU A 111 -22.57 -8.52 17.68
C LEU A 111 -23.03 -9.91 17.24
N ILE A 112 -22.39 -10.49 16.22
CA ILE A 112 -22.71 -11.85 15.75
C ILE A 112 -22.40 -12.89 16.84
N MET A 113 -21.28 -12.74 17.54
CA MET A 113 -20.89 -13.65 18.63
C MET A 113 -21.86 -13.57 19.80
N GLU A 114 -22.30 -12.37 20.16
CA GLU A 114 -23.30 -12.17 21.22
C GLU A 114 -24.66 -12.77 20.84
N GLU A 115 -25.11 -12.55 19.60
CA GLU A 115 -26.36 -13.16 19.10
C GLU A 115 -26.28 -14.69 19.08
N ASN A 116 -25.16 -15.26 18.63
CA ASN A 116 -24.93 -16.70 18.65
C ASN A 116 -24.89 -17.25 20.07
N LYS A 117 -24.22 -16.56 21.00
CA LYS A 117 -24.19 -16.94 22.41
C LYS A 117 -25.60 -16.96 23.01
N ARG A 118 -26.40 -15.92 22.75
CA ARG A 118 -27.79 -15.86 23.20
C ARG A 118 -28.63 -17.00 22.65
N LYS A 119 -28.51 -17.31 21.35
CA LYS A 119 -29.20 -18.46 20.74
C LYS A 119 -28.79 -19.79 21.38
N MET A 120 -27.51 -19.95 21.68
CA MET A 120 -26.99 -21.14 22.37
C MET A 120 -27.52 -21.26 23.79
N GLU A 121 -27.54 -20.17 24.56
CA GLU A 121 -28.09 -20.13 25.92
C GLU A 121 -29.59 -20.43 25.92
N GLU A 122 -30.36 -19.81 25.01
CA GLU A 122 -31.79 -20.08 24.86
C GLU A 122 -32.07 -21.55 24.46
N ALA A 123 -31.26 -22.13 23.57
CA ALA A 123 -31.37 -23.54 23.21
C ALA A 123 -31.04 -24.47 24.39
N GLN A 124 -29.99 -24.17 25.15
CA GLN A 124 -29.61 -24.92 26.35
C GLN A 124 -30.69 -24.82 27.44
N ALA A 125 -31.27 -23.63 27.65
CA ALA A 125 -32.35 -23.42 28.61
C ALA A 125 -33.60 -24.23 28.24
N LYS A 126 -33.99 -24.24 26.96
CA LYS A 126 -35.11 -25.06 26.47
C LYS A 126 -34.86 -26.55 26.67
N LEU A 127 -33.66 -27.03 26.37
CA LEU A 127 -33.29 -28.42 26.62
C LEU A 127 -33.37 -28.75 28.11
N ALA A 128 -32.81 -27.90 28.98
CA ALA A 128 -32.87 -28.08 30.42
C ALA A 128 -34.32 -28.12 30.96
N GLU A 129 -35.19 -27.25 30.45
CA GLU A 129 -36.62 -27.25 30.78
C GLU A 129 -37.30 -28.56 30.36
N GLN A 130 -37.02 -29.07 29.16
CA GLN A 130 -37.52 -30.36 28.70
C GLN A 130 -37.05 -31.51 29.58
N HIS A 131 -35.76 -31.53 29.96
CA HIS A 131 -35.22 -32.52 30.89
C HIS A 131 -35.93 -32.47 32.25
N LEU A 132 -36.19 -31.27 32.78
CA LEU A 132 -36.90 -31.11 34.05
C LEU A 132 -38.33 -31.67 33.96
N LYS A 133 -39.06 -31.39 32.87
CA LYS A 133 -40.41 -31.91 32.64
C LYS A 133 -40.45 -33.44 32.58
N ILE A 134 -39.49 -34.06 31.90
CA ILE A 134 -39.38 -35.52 31.82
C ILE A 134 -39.15 -36.10 33.22
N VAL A 135 -38.26 -35.51 34.02
CA VAL A 135 -37.99 -35.95 35.40
C VAL A 135 -39.23 -35.81 36.28
N GLU A 136 -39.96 -34.70 36.18
CA GLU A 136 -41.20 -34.48 36.93
C GLU A 136 -42.29 -35.48 36.54
N GLN A 137 -42.44 -35.76 35.24
CA GLN A 137 -43.37 -36.78 34.73
C GLN A 137 -43.00 -38.18 35.24
N GLN A 138 -41.71 -38.54 35.20
CA GLN A 138 -41.22 -39.81 35.72
C GLN A 138 -41.54 -39.94 37.22
N ARG A 139 -41.30 -38.88 38.00
CA ARG A 139 -41.66 -38.84 39.43
C ARG A 139 -43.16 -39.05 39.66
N LYS A 140 -44.03 -38.39 38.88
CA LYS A 140 -45.50 -38.58 38.99
C LYS A 140 -45.91 -40.01 38.65
N MET A 141 -45.32 -40.60 37.61
CA MET A 141 -45.57 -41.99 37.23
C MET A 141 -45.13 -42.97 38.32
N ASP A 142 -43.98 -42.75 38.94
CA ASP A 142 -43.49 -43.58 40.04
C ASP A 142 -44.35 -43.43 41.30
N GLU A 143 -44.80 -42.22 41.63
CA GLU A 143 -45.77 -41.98 42.71
C GLU A 143 -47.10 -42.70 42.45
N GLN A 144 -47.62 -42.67 41.21
CA GLN A 144 -48.83 -43.40 40.82
C GLN A 144 -48.64 -44.91 40.89
N ARG A 145 -47.52 -45.44 40.39
CA ARG A 145 -47.16 -46.87 40.50
C ARG A 145 -47.10 -47.30 41.96
N GLN A 146 -46.52 -46.49 42.84
CA GLN A 146 -46.43 -46.81 44.26
C GLN A 146 -47.80 -46.77 44.96
N ARG A 147 -48.69 -45.85 44.57
CA ARG A 147 -50.09 -45.82 45.05
C ARG A 147 -50.87 -47.05 44.61
N LEU A 148 -50.82 -47.38 43.31
CA LEU A 148 -51.48 -48.58 42.77
C LEU A 148 -50.96 -49.85 43.43
N LYS A 149 -49.64 -49.96 43.67
CA LYS A 149 -49.03 -51.08 44.39
C LYS A 149 -49.58 -51.19 45.82
N LYS A 150 -49.65 -50.08 46.56
CA LYS A 150 -50.24 -50.05 47.92
C LYS A 150 -51.72 -50.43 47.92
N GLU A 151 -52.47 -49.99 46.90
CA GLU A 151 -53.89 -50.33 46.76
C GLU A 151 -54.09 -51.81 46.41
N GLN A 152 -53.31 -52.35 45.47
CA GLN A 152 -53.30 -53.78 45.16
C GLN A 152 -52.91 -54.61 46.39
N GLU A 153 -51.87 -54.23 47.14
CA GLU A 153 -51.51 -54.90 48.40
C GLU A 153 -52.62 -54.84 49.46
N ARG A 154 -53.40 -53.75 49.52
CA ARG A 154 -54.58 -53.67 50.39
C ARG A 154 -55.69 -54.60 49.92
N ARG A 155 -56.02 -54.57 48.62
CA ARG A 155 -57.05 -55.45 48.01
C ARG A 155 -56.69 -56.92 48.17
N THR A 156 -55.43 -57.32 47.91
CA THR A 156 -54.99 -58.71 48.10
C THR A 156 -55.03 -59.11 49.57
N LYS A 157 -54.66 -58.24 50.52
CA LYS A 157 -54.83 -58.51 51.96
C LYS A 157 -56.30 -58.65 52.36
N GLU A 158 -57.19 -57.81 51.83
CA GLU A 158 -58.64 -57.88 52.08
C GLU A 158 -59.26 -59.15 51.46
N GLU A 159 -58.89 -59.49 50.24
CA GLU A 159 -59.31 -60.70 49.54
C GLU A 159 -58.78 -61.95 50.26
N GLN A 160 -57.51 -61.94 50.69
CA GLN A 160 -56.94 -63.00 51.52
C GLN A 160 -57.68 -63.13 52.85
N LYS A 161 -58.09 -62.03 53.50
CA LYS A 161 -58.94 -62.07 54.70
C LYS A 161 -60.32 -62.68 54.42
N ARG A 162 -60.92 -62.36 53.27
CA ARG A 162 -62.22 -62.90 52.82
C ARG A 162 -62.15 -64.39 52.53
N ILE A 163 -61.09 -64.85 51.88
CA ILE A 163 -60.83 -66.27 51.56
C ILE A 163 -60.49 -67.06 52.83
N LEU A 164 -59.67 -66.51 53.73
CA LEU A 164 -59.32 -67.12 55.02
C LEU A 164 -60.45 -67.08 56.06
N GLY A 165 -61.62 -66.49 55.73
CA GLY A 165 -62.81 -66.52 56.59
C GLY A 165 -62.70 -65.76 57.91
N LYS A 166 -61.70 -64.87 58.06
CA LYS A 166 -61.58 -64.02 59.26
C LYS A 166 -62.60 -62.88 59.18
N ASN A 167 -63.27 -62.59 60.30
CA ASN A 167 -64.33 -61.58 60.45
C ASN A 167 -65.66 -61.86 59.71
N ASN A 168 -66.21 -63.08 59.78
CA ASN A 168 -67.58 -63.42 59.32
C ASN A 168 -67.91 -63.05 57.84
N ALA A 169 -66.91 -62.96 56.97
CA ALA A 169 -67.10 -62.51 55.57
C ALA A 169 -67.72 -63.56 54.62
N ARG A 170 -67.95 -64.81 55.08
CA ARG A 170 -68.59 -65.87 54.30
C ARG A 170 -70.11 -65.83 54.53
N PRO A 171 -70.95 -65.52 53.52
CA PRO A 171 -72.40 -65.57 53.67
C PRO A 171 -72.82 -66.99 54.04
N LYS A 172 -73.67 -67.14 55.07
CA LYS A 172 -74.23 -68.45 55.43
C LYS A 172 -75.19 -68.89 54.32
N ILE A 173 -74.72 -69.77 53.45
CA ILE A 173 -75.59 -70.47 52.49
C ILE A 173 -76.38 -71.48 53.32
N SER A 174 -77.66 -71.21 53.55
CA SER A 174 -78.59 -72.20 54.11
C SER A 174 -78.90 -73.20 53.01
N PHE A 175 -78.29 -74.38 53.08
CA PHE A 175 -78.77 -75.53 52.31
C PHE A 175 -79.98 -76.09 53.05
N SER A 176 -81.18 -75.89 52.50
CA SER A 176 -82.31 -76.75 52.86
C SER A 176 -82.05 -78.12 52.25
N LEU A 177 -81.73 -79.11 53.10
CA LEU A 177 -81.76 -80.50 52.72
C LEU A 177 -83.23 -80.94 52.68
N THR A 178 -83.79 -80.94 51.48
CA THR A 178 -85.02 -81.63 51.09
C THR A 178 -84.96 -81.90 49.59
#